data_AF-A0A7S3NI54-F1
#
_entry.id   AF-A0A7S3NI54-F1
#
_cell.length_a   1.000
_cell.length_b   1.000
_cell.length_c   1.000
_cell.angle_alpha   90.00
_cell.angle_beta   90.00
_cell.angle_gamma   90.00
#
_symmetry.space_group_name_H-M   'P 1'
#
loop_
_entity.id
_entity.type
_entity.pdbx_description
1 polymer ?
#
loop_
_entity_poly.entity_id
_entity_poly.type
_entity_poly.pdbx_seq_one_letter_code
_entity_poly.pdbx_strand_id
1 'polypeptide(L)'
;ATNLNEFMTIVHNLPLVAEPEIFGLHANANITKDTQETEALLSTIIAVESGGGSSSSSGDQSNKTDETILQTATEILNKLPQNFDLEEAQIKYPVDWSESRNTVLLQELAKFNNLITLIRTSLRDVIRAVQGVVLMSEDLEHLGR
;
A
#
# COMPACT_ATOMS: atom_id res chain seq x y z
N ALA A 1 6.75 -10.04 57.09
CA ALA A 1 7.26 -8.88 56.33
C ALA A 1 8.53 -9.18 55.51
N THR A 2 9.22 -10.30 55.73
CA THR A 2 10.50 -10.62 55.07
C THR A 2 10.36 -11.00 53.58
N ASN A 3 9.31 -11.73 53.20
CA ASN A 3 9.10 -12.18 51.81
C ASN A 3 8.94 -11.03 50.79
N LEU A 4 8.30 -9.91 51.16
CA LEU A 4 8.04 -8.81 50.22
C LEU A 4 9.32 -8.10 49.79
N ASN A 5 10.25 -7.90 50.72
CA ASN A 5 11.55 -7.29 50.41
C ASN A 5 12.39 -8.21 49.53
N GLU A 6 12.30 -9.51 49.73
CA GLU A 6 12.97 -10.52 48.89
C GLU A 6 12.43 -10.50 47.45
N PHE A 7 11.10 -10.44 47.26
CA PHE A 7 10.48 -10.27 45.94
C PHE A 7 10.87 -8.94 45.27
N MET A 8 10.90 -7.84 46.01
CA MET A 8 11.36 -6.54 45.48
C MET A 8 12.83 -6.60 45.03
N THR A 9 13.69 -7.29 45.78
CA THR A 9 15.10 -7.44 45.43
C THR A 9 15.27 -8.27 44.14
N ILE A 10 14.44 -9.29 43.95
CA ILE A 10 14.41 -10.08 42.71
C ILE A 10 13.98 -9.19 41.53
N VAL A 11 12.88 -8.44 41.66
CA VAL A 11 12.39 -7.54 40.60
C VAL A 11 13.43 -6.48 40.23
N HIS A 12 14.17 -5.94 41.20
CA HIS A 12 15.25 -4.97 40.93
C HIS A 12 16.47 -5.58 40.25
N ASN A 13 16.70 -6.88 40.40
CA ASN A 13 17.81 -7.59 39.76
C ASN A 13 17.48 -8.08 38.34
N LEU A 14 16.24 -7.90 37.86
CA LEU A 14 15.88 -8.28 36.49
C LEU A 14 16.48 -7.31 35.46
N PRO A 15 16.92 -7.81 34.28
CA PRO A 15 17.38 -6.95 33.21
C PRO A 15 16.25 -6.02 32.72
N LEU A 16 16.57 -4.73 32.52
CA LEU A 16 15.60 -3.74 32.03
C LEU A 16 15.16 -4.00 30.57
N VAL A 17 16.03 -4.66 29.80
CA VAL A 17 15.74 -5.07 28.42
C VAL A 17 15.40 -6.54 28.45
N ALA A 18 14.13 -6.84 28.20
CA ALA A 18 13.65 -8.20 28.04
C ALA A 18 14.03 -8.73 26.65
N GLU A 19 14.69 -9.88 26.60
CA GLU A 19 14.93 -10.58 25.33
C GLU A 19 13.61 -11.12 24.76
N PRO A 20 13.40 -11.11 23.43
CA PRO A 20 12.14 -11.54 22.82
C PRO A 20 11.72 -12.97 23.21
N GLU A 21 12.69 -13.82 23.54
CA GLU A 21 12.47 -15.23 23.92
C GLU A 21 11.63 -15.37 25.19
N ILE A 22 11.69 -14.40 26.12
CA ILE A 22 10.86 -14.44 27.34
C ILE A 22 9.36 -14.29 27.05
N PHE A 23 9.01 -13.74 25.88
CA PHE A 23 7.64 -13.65 25.37
C PHE A 23 7.31 -14.75 24.35
N GLY A 24 8.20 -15.73 24.15
CA GLY A 24 8.05 -16.78 23.13
C GLY A 24 8.27 -16.28 21.70
N LEU A 25 8.90 -15.12 21.52
CA LEU A 25 9.17 -14.51 20.22
C LEU A 25 10.60 -14.83 19.75
N HIS A 26 10.77 -14.94 18.43
CA HIS A 26 12.09 -15.07 17.82
C HIS A 26 12.89 -13.76 17.97
N ALA A 27 14.22 -13.82 17.99
CA ALA A 27 15.11 -12.65 18.07
C ALA A 27 14.83 -11.56 17.00
N ASN A 28 14.22 -11.95 15.87
CA ASN A 28 13.83 -11.03 14.78
C ASN A 28 12.67 -10.10 15.18
N ALA A 29 11.91 -10.43 16.22
CA ALA A 29 10.85 -9.55 16.72
C ALA A 29 11.42 -8.21 17.22
N ASN A 30 12.66 -8.19 17.72
CA ASN A 30 13.32 -6.95 18.10
C ASN A 30 13.66 -6.10 16.86
N ILE A 31 14.08 -6.72 15.76
CA ILE A 31 14.31 -6.02 14.49
C ILE A 31 13.01 -5.40 13.99
N THR A 32 11.90 -6.18 13.96
CA THR A 32 10.59 -5.65 13.53
C THR A 32 10.13 -4.49 14.40
N LYS A 33 10.28 -4.60 15.73
CA LYS A 33 9.97 -3.54 16.66
C LYS A 33 10.80 -2.27 16.37
N ASP A 34 12.11 -2.40 16.26
CA ASP A 34 13.01 -1.28 16.02
C ASP A 34 12.75 -0.61 14.65
N THR A 35 12.42 -1.41 13.61
CA THR A 35 12.01 -0.86 12.31
C THR A 35 10.71 -0.08 12.39
N GLN A 36 9.70 -0.59 13.10
CA GLN A 36 8.41 0.09 13.27
C GLN A 36 8.55 1.36 14.11
N GLU A 37 9.33 1.32 15.20
CA GLU A 37 9.62 2.51 16.01
C GLU A 37 10.36 3.57 15.19
N THR A 38 11.33 3.16 14.36
CA THR A 38 12.07 4.08 13.48
C THR A 38 11.15 4.68 12.41
N GLU A 39 10.30 3.89 11.76
CA GLU A 39 9.30 4.39 10.79
C GLU A 39 8.32 5.36 11.45
N ALA A 40 7.86 5.06 12.66
CA ALA A 40 7.00 5.96 13.44
C ALA A 40 7.73 7.28 13.78
N LEU A 41 8.99 7.22 14.22
CA LEU A 41 9.78 8.42 14.48
C LEU A 41 9.99 9.26 13.22
N LEU A 42 10.39 8.65 12.10
CA LEU A 42 10.61 9.36 10.84
C LEU A 42 9.31 9.98 10.31
N SER A 43 8.19 9.27 10.38
CA SER A 43 6.88 9.82 9.97
C SER A 43 6.45 10.99 10.86
N THR A 44 6.68 10.93 12.18
CA THR A 44 6.42 12.06 13.07
C THR A 44 7.33 13.26 12.78
N ILE A 45 8.60 13.04 12.43
CA ILE A 45 9.52 14.11 12.03
C ILE A 45 9.03 14.80 10.75
N ILE A 46 8.64 14.03 9.72
CA ILE A 46 8.09 14.57 8.47
C ILE A 46 6.79 15.35 8.75
N ALA A 47 5.93 14.85 9.63
CA ALA A 47 4.69 15.54 10.02
C ALA A 47 4.97 16.86 10.76
N VAL A 48 5.99 16.90 11.61
CA VAL A 48 6.41 18.12 12.32
C VAL A 48 7.07 19.12 11.37
N GLU A 49 7.89 18.67 10.43
CA GLU A 49 8.51 19.52 9.40
C GLU A 49 7.46 20.15 8.47
N SER A 50 6.48 19.36 8.01
CA SER A 50 5.39 19.86 7.16
C SER A 50 4.37 20.73 7.91
N GLY A 51 4.18 20.51 9.22
CA GLY A 51 3.30 21.32 10.07
C GLY A 51 3.93 22.59 10.65
N GLY A 52 5.27 22.68 10.65
CA GLY A 52 6.05 23.71 11.34
C GLY A 52 6.77 24.68 10.40
N GLY A 53 6.03 25.41 9.55
CA GLY A 53 6.58 26.55 8.83
C GLY A 53 7.01 26.28 7.39
N SER A 54 6.03 26.02 6.52
CA SER A 54 6.10 26.52 5.15
C SER A 54 4.92 27.43 4.88
N SER A 55 5.21 28.71 5.03
CA SER A 55 4.46 29.82 4.46
C SER A 55 4.15 29.57 2.98
N SER A 56 2.86 29.58 2.64
CA SER A 56 2.31 30.38 1.53
C SER A 56 3.16 30.47 0.24
N SER A 57 3.32 29.36 -0.48
CA SER A 57 3.60 29.39 -1.93
C SER A 57 2.64 28.45 -2.68
N SER A 58 1.35 28.69 -2.48
CA SER A 58 0.20 27.99 -3.10
C SER A 58 0.06 28.26 -4.61
N GLY A 59 1.14 28.18 -5.38
CA GLY A 59 1.08 28.40 -6.84
C GLY A 59 1.97 27.49 -7.68
N ASP A 60 3.02 26.87 -7.13
CA ASP A 60 4.01 26.13 -7.94
C ASP A 60 4.19 24.66 -7.53
N GLN A 61 3.92 24.29 -6.27
CA GLN A 61 4.00 22.88 -5.86
C GLN A 61 2.80 22.04 -6.33
N SER A 62 1.58 22.60 -6.37
CA SER A 62 0.41 21.88 -6.89
C SER A 62 0.60 21.51 -8.37
N ASN A 63 1.15 22.42 -9.18
CA ASN A 63 1.43 22.15 -10.59
C ASN A 63 2.48 21.05 -10.78
N LYS A 64 3.50 20.99 -9.90
CA LYS A 64 4.51 19.92 -9.93
C LYS A 64 3.94 18.57 -9.51
N THR A 65 3.08 18.53 -8.49
CA THR A 65 2.42 17.28 -8.10
C THR A 65 1.43 16.82 -9.17
N ASP A 66 0.70 17.74 -9.78
CA ASP A 66 -0.25 17.43 -10.85
C ASP A 66 0.46 16.92 -12.11
N GLU A 67 1.60 17.52 -12.47
CA GLU A 67 2.43 17.09 -13.59
C GLU A 67 3.07 15.71 -13.33
N THR A 68 3.57 15.44 -12.11
CA THR A 68 4.11 14.12 -11.76
C THR A 68 3.03 13.04 -11.69
N ILE A 69 1.82 13.39 -11.22
CA ILE A 69 0.66 12.48 -11.25
C ILE A 69 0.29 12.15 -12.70
N LEU A 70 0.23 13.15 -13.59
CA LEU A 70 -0.04 12.94 -15.02
C LEU A 70 1.03 12.07 -15.67
N GLN A 71 2.31 12.35 -15.44
CA GLN A 71 3.41 11.56 -15.98
C GLN A 71 3.31 10.10 -15.50
N THR A 72 3.14 9.90 -14.19
CA THR A 72 3.05 8.55 -13.61
C THR A 72 1.83 7.80 -14.12
N ALA A 73 0.66 8.45 -14.20
CA ALA A 73 -0.56 7.85 -14.73
C ALA A 73 -0.42 7.43 -16.20
N THR A 74 0.24 8.25 -17.03
CA THR A 74 0.50 7.91 -18.44
C THR A 74 1.51 6.77 -18.59
N GLU A 75 2.56 6.75 -17.76
CA GLU A 75 3.52 5.63 -17.72
C GLU A 75 2.85 4.32 -17.32
N ILE A 76 1.97 4.32 -16.31
CA ILE A 76 1.21 3.14 -15.88
C ILE A 76 0.27 2.69 -17.01
N LEU A 77 -0.44 3.61 -17.67
CA LEU A 77 -1.31 3.28 -18.80
C LEU A 77 -0.54 2.64 -19.97
N ASN A 78 0.69 3.09 -20.23
CA ASN A 78 1.54 2.54 -21.28
C ASN A 78 2.10 1.16 -20.92
N LYS A 79 2.32 0.88 -19.62
CA LYS A 79 2.78 -0.43 -19.14
C LYS A 79 1.65 -1.45 -18.99
N LEU A 80 0.39 -1.00 -18.97
CA LEU A 80 -0.75 -1.89 -18.77
C LEU A 80 -0.91 -2.83 -19.99
N PRO A 81 -0.96 -4.16 -19.79
CA PRO A 81 -1.22 -5.09 -20.88
C PRO A 81 -2.64 -4.90 -21.45
N GLN A 82 -2.82 -5.35 -22.69
CA GLN A 82 -4.16 -5.42 -23.29
C GLN A 82 -5.02 -6.47 -22.60
N ASN A 83 -6.34 -6.33 -22.73
CA ASN A 83 -7.27 -7.32 -22.19
C ASN A 83 -7.02 -8.67 -22.88
N PHE A 84 -7.12 -9.75 -22.12
CA PHE A 84 -6.96 -11.11 -22.63
C PHE A 84 -8.17 -11.51 -23.46
N ASP A 85 -7.94 -12.21 -24.57
CA ASP A 85 -9.01 -12.79 -25.37
C ASP A 85 -9.55 -14.06 -24.67
N LEU A 86 -10.79 -13.97 -24.19
CA LEU A 86 -11.45 -15.08 -23.52
C LEU A 86 -11.90 -16.16 -24.51
N GLU A 87 -12.19 -15.80 -25.77
CA GLU A 87 -12.62 -16.76 -26.79
C GLU A 87 -11.44 -17.64 -27.21
N GLU A 88 -10.27 -17.04 -27.46
CA GLU A 88 -9.05 -17.81 -27.78
C GLU A 88 -8.64 -18.69 -26.59
N ALA A 89 -8.71 -18.18 -25.36
CA ALA A 89 -8.38 -18.92 -24.15
C ALA A 89 -9.33 -20.12 -23.95
N GLN A 90 -10.62 -19.96 -24.25
CA GLN A 90 -11.62 -21.02 -24.13
C GLN A 90 -11.46 -22.10 -25.20
N ILE A 91 -11.04 -21.74 -26.42
CA ILE A 91 -10.72 -22.70 -27.48
C ILE A 91 -9.46 -23.51 -27.12
N LYS A 92 -8.46 -22.86 -26.55
CA LYS A 92 -7.16 -23.48 -26.20
C LYS A 92 -7.23 -24.33 -24.93
N TYR A 93 -8.06 -23.95 -23.96
CA TYR A 93 -8.24 -24.61 -22.68
C TYR A 93 -9.73 -24.83 -22.39
N PRO A 94 -10.35 -25.84 -23.00
CA PRO A 94 -11.75 -26.15 -22.76
C PRO A 94 -11.99 -26.57 -21.31
N VAL A 95 -13.22 -26.32 -20.85
CA VAL A 95 -13.68 -26.73 -19.52
C VAL A 95 -13.97 -28.23 -19.56
N ASP A 96 -12.97 -29.01 -19.13
CA ASP A 96 -13.05 -30.46 -19.02
C ASP A 96 -13.03 -30.91 -17.56
N TRP A 97 -13.77 -31.98 -17.27
CA TRP A 97 -13.83 -32.58 -15.94
C TRP A 97 -12.50 -33.19 -15.48
N SER A 98 -11.65 -33.61 -16.41
CA SER A 98 -10.31 -34.15 -16.11
C SER A 98 -9.31 -33.08 -15.70
N GLU A 99 -9.52 -31.83 -16.13
CA GLU A 99 -8.60 -30.71 -15.88
C GLU A 99 -9.35 -29.51 -15.29
N SER A 100 -9.69 -29.62 -14.00
CA SER A 100 -10.37 -28.58 -13.20
C SER A 100 -9.65 -27.21 -13.21
N ARG A 101 -8.35 -27.18 -13.53
CA ARG A 101 -7.56 -25.95 -13.62
C ARG A 101 -7.99 -25.04 -14.79
N ASN A 102 -8.50 -25.60 -15.88
CA ASN A 102 -8.89 -24.82 -17.06
C ASN A 102 -10.10 -23.94 -16.77
N THR A 103 -11.04 -24.43 -15.95
CA THR A 103 -12.18 -23.64 -15.45
C THR A 103 -11.74 -22.43 -14.62
N VAL A 104 -10.79 -22.63 -13.71
CA VAL A 104 -10.27 -21.55 -12.86
C VAL A 104 -9.50 -20.54 -13.71
N LEU A 105 -8.72 -20.99 -14.70
CA LEU A 105 -7.99 -20.10 -15.61
C LEU A 105 -8.92 -19.12 -16.35
N LEU A 106 -10.03 -19.62 -16.91
CA LEU A 106 -11.00 -18.78 -17.62
C LEU A 106 -11.69 -17.78 -16.67
N GLN A 107 -12.02 -18.20 -15.46
CA GLN A 107 -12.61 -17.32 -14.45
C GLN A 107 -11.64 -16.22 -14.00
N GLU A 108 -10.38 -16.58 -13.75
CA GLU A 108 -9.37 -15.62 -13.37
C GLU A 108 -9.06 -14.66 -14.52
N LEU A 109 -8.97 -15.13 -15.77
CA LEU A 109 -8.84 -14.26 -16.94
C LEU A 109 -9.99 -13.25 -17.06
N ALA A 110 -11.23 -13.67 -16.82
CA ALA A 110 -12.39 -12.78 -16.82
C ALA A 110 -12.30 -11.72 -15.70
N LYS A 111 -11.88 -12.11 -14.49
CA LYS A 111 -11.65 -11.17 -13.38
C LYS A 111 -10.52 -10.18 -13.69
N PHE A 112 -9.41 -10.67 -14.24
CA PHE A 112 -8.29 -9.82 -14.67
C PHE A 112 -8.71 -8.80 -15.71
N ASN A 113 -9.53 -9.20 -16.70
CA ASN A 113 -10.06 -8.28 -17.70
C ASN A 113 -10.92 -7.17 -17.10
N ASN A 114 -11.77 -7.51 -16.12
CA ASN A 114 -12.55 -6.52 -15.37
C ASN A 114 -11.63 -5.56 -14.60
N LEU A 115 -10.62 -6.08 -13.91
CA LEU A 115 -9.66 -5.27 -13.15
C LEU A 115 -8.85 -4.34 -14.06
N ILE A 116 -8.31 -4.84 -15.18
CA ILE A 116 -7.56 -4.07 -16.17
C ILE A 116 -8.44 -2.94 -16.73
N THR A 117 -9.71 -3.23 -17.00
CA THR A 117 -10.67 -2.23 -17.49
C THR A 117 -10.92 -1.15 -16.44
N LEU A 118 -11.16 -1.54 -15.18
CA LEU A 118 -11.37 -0.62 -14.06
C LEU A 118 -10.16 0.28 -13.80
N ILE A 119 -8.95 -0.28 -13.81
CA ILE A 119 -7.70 0.48 -13.66
C ILE A 119 -7.56 1.49 -14.80
N ARG A 120 -7.86 1.07 -16.04
CA ARG A 120 -7.78 1.95 -17.21
C ARG A 120 -8.79 3.09 -17.16
N THR A 121 -10.02 2.84 -16.70
CA THR A 121 -11.02 3.90 -16.52
C THR A 121 -10.62 4.84 -15.39
N SER A 122 -10.23 4.31 -14.24
CA SER A 122 -9.76 5.09 -13.09
C SER A 122 -8.59 6.01 -13.45
N LEU A 123 -7.54 5.51 -14.11
CA LEU A 123 -6.40 6.32 -14.53
C LEU A 123 -6.78 7.41 -15.53
N ARG A 124 -7.71 7.13 -16.45
CA ARG A 124 -8.22 8.16 -17.38
C ARG A 124 -9.04 9.22 -16.66
N ASP A 125 -9.81 8.84 -15.65
CA ASP A 125 -10.61 9.78 -14.88
C ASP A 125 -9.72 10.66 -13.99
N VAL A 126 -8.64 10.13 -13.41
CA VAL A 126 -7.58 10.91 -12.74
C VAL A 126 -6.97 11.94 -13.70
N ILE A 127 -6.56 11.51 -14.90
CA ILE A 127 -5.98 12.42 -15.91
C ILE A 127 -6.98 13.53 -16.28
N ARG A 128 -8.26 13.20 -16.46
CA ARG A 128 -9.31 14.17 -16.80
C ARG A 128 -9.61 15.14 -15.67
N ALA A 129 -9.56 14.68 -14.42
CA ALA A 129 -9.76 15.53 -13.26
C ALA A 129 -8.61 16.52 -13.07
N VAL A 130 -7.36 16.08 -13.23
CA VAL A 130 -6.19 16.98 -13.19
C VAL A 130 -6.26 18.02 -14.32
N GLN A 131 -6.77 17.65 -15.50
CA GLN A 131 -7.01 18.60 -16.61
C GLN A 131 -8.25 19.50 -16.41
N GLY A 132 -8.98 19.37 -15.30
CA GLY A 132 -10.17 20.18 -15.01
C GLY A 132 -11.41 19.85 -15.85
N VAL A 133 -11.42 18.71 -16.54
CA VAL A 133 -12.53 18.28 -17.42
C VAL A 133 -13.62 17.55 -16.63
N VAL A 134 -13.29 17.01 -15.45
CA VAL A 134 -14.20 16.27 -14.56
C VAL A 134 -14.07 16.83 -13.15
N LEU A 135 -15.20 16.98 -12.44
CA LEU A 135 -15.20 17.40 -11.03
C LEU A 135 -14.48 16.35 -10.18
N MET A 136 -13.52 16.77 -9.36
CA MET A 136 -12.81 15.88 -8.44
C MET A 136 -13.81 15.24 -7.48
N SER A 137 -14.06 13.94 -7.63
CA SER A 137 -14.89 13.16 -6.70
C SER A 137 -14.10 12.84 -5.43
N GLU A 138 -14.76 12.57 -4.32
CA GLU A 138 -14.13 12.20 -3.04
C GLU A 138 -13.21 10.96 -3.20
N ASP A 139 -13.63 9.98 -4.00
CA ASP A 139 -12.82 8.80 -4.35
C ASP A 139 -11.55 9.16 -5.13
N LEU A 140 -11.58 10.24 -5.92
CA LEU A 140 -10.46 10.70 -6.73
C LEU A 140 -9.49 11.57 -5.93
N GLU A 141 -10.01 12.33 -4.97
CA GLU A 141 -9.20 13.09 -4.01
C GLU A 141 -8.40 12.16 -3.09
N HIS A 142 -8.98 11.03 -2.69
CA HIS A 142 -8.24 10.02 -1.91
C HIS A 142 -7.14 9.33 -2.71
N LEU A 143 -7.27 9.26 -4.04
CA LEU A 143 -6.25 8.66 -4.92
C LEU A 143 -5.07 9.61 -5.20
N GLY A 144 -5.31 10.93 -5.18
CA GLY A 144 -4.31 11.95 -5.51
C GLY A 144 -3.58 12.57 -4.31
N ARG A 145 -3.99 12.22 -3.09
CA ARG A 145 -3.42 12.72 -1.83
C ARG A 145 -2.38 11.76 -1.26
#